data_AF-A0A1R0KSI2-F1
#
_entry.id   AF-A0A1R0KSI2-F1
#
_cell.length_a   1.000
_cell.length_b   1.000
_cell.length_c   1.000
_cell.angle_alpha   90.00
_cell.angle_beta   90.00
_cell.angle_gamma   90.00
#
_symmetry.space_group_name_H-M   'P 1'
#
loop_
_entity.id
_entity.type
_entity.pdbx_description
1 polymer ?
#
loop_
_entity_poly.entity_id
_entity_poly.type
_entity_poly.pdbx_seq_one_letter_code
_entity_poly.pdbx_strand_id
1 'polypeptide(L)'
;MPDPLAYAAPAARAAAREAALAALTAARQAEQQPRWSATASVPTPMPSPPPSNPPAPASGRRPGRFGGIGVPHIVCWQLVLVSLVLVAGRPWPVAAAVVTAAVVVVALTAVRIRGRWLYAWLGSASGYLARDRDRDLRNAGEAGRALLRLLSPEAAGSTGEIGDETVFMVSRADGITAVLQPKSAARDQPMPSPLTLLPPSREEALDVAAQVIHHVGADRSRPPRGWVALQALRTVDVHRDADVRQALGNTVRRVRRQLRRDGLPVRALAENEVLGALASLAHVTAGRARIREEWRFWHSGPICQATFRLDGWPALSPVLSAQLSRRLLAAAPHAAVTLAVTARRTAAETEPRVGAAIRVAAASAQAVEHAVRDLELAARRGGLTLERLDGRHAKGVAATLPIGVS
;
A
#
# COMPACT_ATOMS: atom_id res chain seq x y z
N MET A 1 55.82 30.95 -11.80
CA MET A 1 54.84 32.04 -12.05
C MET A 1 53.49 31.56 -11.53
N PRO A 2 53.07 31.94 -10.30
CA PRO A 2 51.76 31.56 -9.77
C PRO A 2 50.66 32.54 -10.20
N ASP A 3 49.46 31.99 -10.40
CA ASP A 3 48.22 32.61 -10.91
C ASP A 3 47.74 33.86 -10.12
N PRO A 4 47.30 34.96 -10.78
CA PRO A 4 46.92 36.21 -10.11
C PRO A 4 45.43 36.36 -9.73
N LEU A 5 44.63 35.29 -9.67
CA LEU A 5 43.16 35.41 -9.48
C LEU A 5 42.61 35.09 -8.08
N ALA A 6 43.37 35.35 -7.01
CA ALA A 6 42.93 35.02 -5.65
C ALA A 6 43.10 36.14 -4.62
N TYR A 7 42.54 37.34 -4.86
CA TYR A 7 42.11 38.21 -3.76
C TYR A 7 41.08 39.26 -4.22
N ALA A 8 39.82 38.86 -4.43
CA ALA A 8 38.73 39.83 -4.48
C ALA A 8 38.65 40.52 -3.11
N ALA A 9 38.93 41.83 -3.08
CA ALA A 9 38.99 42.63 -1.86
C ALA A 9 37.74 42.45 -0.98
N PRO A 10 37.86 42.47 0.36
CA PRO A 10 36.74 42.32 1.29
C PRO A 10 35.54 43.22 0.98
N ALA A 11 35.80 44.41 0.42
CA ALA A 11 34.80 45.38 -0.01
C ALA A 11 33.90 44.89 -1.16
N ALA A 12 34.45 44.14 -2.13
CA ALA A 12 33.68 43.62 -3.25
C ALA A 12 32.70 42.51 -2.83
N ARG A 13 33.10 41.69 -1.85
CA ARG A 13 32.22 40.66 -1.27
C ARG A 13 31.11 41.26 -0.39
N ALA A 14 31.40 42.36 0.31
CA ALA A 14 30.40 43.08 1.09
C ALA A 14 29.33 43.71 0.18
N ALA A 15 29.73 44.39 -0.90
CA ALA A 15 28.82 44.98 -1.87
C ALA A 15 27.94 43.93 -2.58
N ALA A 16 28.51 42.78 -2.95
CA ALA A 16 27.74 41.68 -3.55
C ALA A 16 26.70 41.09 -2.57
N ARG A 17 27.01 41.05 -1.26
CA ARG A 17 26.11 40.56 -0.23
C ARG A 17 24.96 41.53 0.04
N GLU A 18 25.21 42.84 0.03
CA GLU A 18 24.17 43.85 0.14
C GLU A 18 23.23 43.86 -1.08
N ALA A 19 23.77 43.73 -2.30
CA ALA A 19 22.97 43.62 -3.50
C ALA A 19 22.09 42.36 -3.51
N ALA A 20 22.61 41.22 -3.04
CA ALA A 20 21.85 39.98 -2.91
C ALA A 20 20.74 40.07 -1.85
N LEU A 21 21.00 40.76 -0.73
CA LEU A 21 20.00 41.00 0.29
C LEU A 21 18.89 41.93 -0.22
N ALA A 22 19.24 43.03 -0.91
CA ALA A 22 18.27 43.95 -1.52
C ALA A 22 17.36 43.26 -2.55
N ALA A 23 17.92 42.37 -3.38
CA ALA A 23 17.15 41.56 -4.34
C ALA A 23 16.18 40.60 -3.63
N LEU A 24 16.60 39.98 -2.53
CA LEU A 24 15.74 39.10 -1.72
C LEU A 24 14.61 39.85 -1.02
N THR A 25 14.85 41.09 -0.55
CA THR A 25 13.79 41.92 0.03
C THR A 25 12.78 42.38 -1.02
N ALA A 26 13.24 42.75 -2.21
CA ALA A 26 12.37 43.14 -3.33
C ALA A 26 11.48 41.95 -3.79
N ALA A 27 12.04 40.74 -3.85
CA ALA A 27 11.27 39.54 -4.19
C ALA A 27 10.17 39.22 -3.16
N ARG A 28 10.45 39.39 -1.86
CA ARG A 28 9.43 39.22 -0.80
C ARG A 28 8.32 40.25 -0.85
N GLN A 29 8.63 41.50 -1.20
CA GLN A 29 7.60 42.54 -1.34
C GLN A 29 6.68 42.29 -2.54
N ALA A 30 7.20 41.71 -3.63
CA ALA A 30 6.39 41.31 -4.79
C ALA A 30 5.42 40.15 -4.47
N GLU A 31 5.81 39.23 -3.58
CA GLU A 31 4.93 38.13 -3.13
C GLU A 31 3.85 38.60 -2.13
N GLN A 32 4.08 39.70 -1.41
CA GLN A 32 3.15 40.22 -0.41
C GLN A 32 2.08 41.17 -0.96
N GLN A 33 2.14 41.57 -2.23
CA GLN A 33 1.05 42.34 -2.84
C GLN A 33 -0.17 41.42 -3.10
N PRO A 34 -1.32 41.67 -2.45
CA PRO A 34 -2.54 40.93 -2.76
C PRO A 34 -2.98 41.32 -4.17
N ARG A 35 -3.00 40.37 -5.10
CA ARG A 35 -3.66 40.51 -6.41
C ARG A 35 -5.16 40.61 -6.20
N TRP A 36 -5.65 41.80 -5.88
CA TRP A 36 -7.05 42.16 -6.10
C TRP A 36 -7.17 42.61 -7.55
N SER A 37 -7.75 41.75 -8.38
CA SER A 37 -8.12 42.11 -9.74
C SER A 37 -9.45 41.45 -10.07
N ALA A 38 -10.47 42.30 -10.01
CA ALA A 38 -11.68 42.35 -10.82
C ALA A 38 -12.35 41.02 -11.20
N THR A 39 -13.42 40.71 -10.48
CA THR A 39 -14.48 39.77 -10.87
C THR A 39 -15.12 40.26 -12.18
N ALA A 40 -14.82 39.61 -13.30
CA ALA A 40 -15.58 39.75 -14.53
C ALA A 40 -16.82 38.84 -14.47
N SER A 41 -18.00 39.43 -14.66
CA SER A 41 -19.30 38.78 -14.67
C SER A 41 -19.44 37.83 -15.87
N VAL A 42 -19.67 36.54 -15.62
CA VAL A 42 -19.98 35.54 -16.67
C VAL A 42 -21.51 35.45 -16.82
N PRO A 43 -22.08 35.49 -18.05
CA PRO A 43 -23.51 35.34 -18.24
C PRO A 43 -23.96 33.88 -18.11
N THR A 44 -25.12 33.69 -17.49
CA THR A 44 -25.75 32.40 -17.17
C THR A 44 -26.38 31.76 -18.41
N PRO A 45 -26.07 30.50 -18.78
CA PRO A 45 -26.81 29.78 -19.81
C PRO A 45 -28.12 29.22 -19.23
N MET A 46 -29.20 29.28 -20.02
CA MET A 46 -30.50 28.72 -19.68
C MET A 46 -30.48 27.17 -19.58
N PRO A 47 -31.30 26.57 -18.68
CA PRO A 47 -31.33 25.13 -18.48
C PRO A 47 -32.09 24.41 -19.62
N SER A 48 -31.43 23.41 -20.22
CA SER A 48 -32.06 22.42 -21.11
C SER A 48 -32.69 21.29 -20.28
N PRO A 49 -33.80 20.68 -20.73
CA PRO A 49 -34.47 19.61 -20.00
C PRO A 49 -33.60 18.34 -19.91
N PRO A 50 -33.68 17.57 -18.81
CA PRO A 50 -32.80 16.43 -18.59
C PRO A 50 -33.16 15.26 -19.54
N PRO A 51 -32.16 14.56 -20.12
CA PRO A 51 -32.40 13.31 -20.81
C PRO A 51 -32.87 12.24 -19.81
N SER A 52 -33.90 11.49 -20.18
CA SER A 52 -34.42 10.35 -19.46
C SER A 52 -33.34 9.27 -19.29
N ASN A 53 -32.94 9.00 -18.05
CA ASN A 53 -31.98 7.93 -17.73
C ASN A 53 -32.57 6.56 -18.12
N PRO A 54 -31.85 5.73 -18.90
CA PRO A 54 -32.22 4.33 -19.08
C PRO A 54 -32.13 3.58 -17.73
N PRO A 55 -32.96 2.54 -17.52
CA PRO A 55 -32.97 1.80 -16.26
C PRO A 55 -31.60 1.22 -15.96
N ALA A 56 -31.03 1.59 -14.81
CA ALA A 56 -29.78 1.03 -14.32
C ALA A 56 -29.92 -0.49 -14.19
N PRO A 57 -28.97 -1.30 -14.71
CA PRO A 57 -28.99 -2.74 -14.52
C PRO A 57 -28.95 -3.04 -13.02
N ALA A 58 -29.89 -3.87 -12.58
CA ALA A 58 -30.04 -4.30 -11.20
C ALA A 58 -28.69 -4.82 -10.67
N SER A 59 -28.23 -4.21 -9.58
CA SER A 59 -27.06 -4.68 -8.85
C SER A 59 -27.32 -6.13 -8.40
N GLY A 60 -26.55 -7.06 -8.97
CA GLY A 60 -26.59 -8.46 -8.60
C GLY A 60 -26.38 -8.58 -7.09
N ARG A 61 -27.42 -8.97 -6.38
CA ARG A 61 -27.38 -9.29 -4.95
C ARG A 61 -26.28 -10.34 -4.74
N ARG A 62 -25.20 -9.93 -4.06
CA ARG A 62 -24.22 -10.87 -3.53
C ARG A 62 -24.94 -11.85 -2.59
N PRO A 63 -24.74 -13.16 -2.72
CA PRO A 63 -25.33 -14.12 -1.80
C PRO A 63 -24.78 -13.90 -0.38
N GLY A 64 -25.69 -13.61 0.55
CA GLY A 64 -25.58 -13.96 1.98
C GLY A 64 -24.40 -13.41 2.78
N ARG A 65 -24.21 -12.09 2.83
CA ARG A 65 -23.48 -11.44 3.95
C ARG A 65 -24.43 -10.53 4.73
N PHE A 66 -25.22 -11.12 5.62
CA PHE A 66 -25.90 -10.36 6.67
C PHE A 66 -24.96 -10.26 7.88
N GLY A 67 -24.60 -9.04 8.29
CA GLY A 67 -24.03 -8.76 9.62
C GLY A 67 -22.63 -9.33 9.97
N GLY A 68 -21.94 -10.01 9.05
CA GLY A 68 -20.62 -10.59 9.32
C GLY A 68 -20.63 -11.92 10.07
N ILE A 69 -21.80 -12.56 10.22
CA ILE A 69 -21.96 -13.93 10.72
C ILE A 69 -22.03 -14.84 9.50
N GLY A 70 -20.96 -15.59 9.24
CA GLY A 70 -20.94 -16.58 8.15
C GLY A 70 -21.59 -17.89 8.58
N VAL A 71 -22.08 -18.67 7.62
CA VAL A 71 -22.49 -20.09 7.77
C VAL A 71 -21.63 -20.90 8.76
N PRO A 72 -20.28 -20.81 8.78
CA PRO A 72 -19.47 -21.55 9.75
C PRO A 72 -19.76 -21.21 11.23
N HIS A 73 -20.22 -20.00 11.55
CA HIS A 73 -20.57 -19.62 12.92
C HIS A 73 -21.83 -20.34 13.38
N ILE A 74 -22.82 -20.46 12.48
CA ILE A 74 -24.08 -21.16 12.74
C ILE A 74 -23.80 -22.64 13.00
N VAL A 75 -22.99 -23.27 12.13
CA VAL A 75 -22.58 -24.68 12.31
C VAL A 75 -21.84 -24.87 13.64
N CYS A 76 -20.94 -23.94 14.00
CA CYS A 76 -20.20 -24.00 15.26
C CYS A 76 -21.14 -23.93 16.48
N TRP A 77 -22.14 -23.05 16.46
CA TRP A 77 -23.15 -22.94 17.53
C TRP A 77 -24.06 -24.17 17.60
N GLN A 78 -24.42 -24.76 16.46
CA GLN A 78 -25.16 -26.02 16.40
C GLN A 78 -24.38 -27.18 17.03
N LEU A 79 -23.08 -27.30 16.73
CA LEU A 79 -22.20 -28.32 17.33
C LEU A 79 -22.06 -28.12 18.84
N VAL A 80 -21.98 -26.88 19.32
CA VAL A 80 -22.02 -26.56 20.76
C VAL A 80 -23.33 -27.04 21.39
N LEU A 81 -24.48 -26.74 20.77
CA LEU A 81 -25.78 -27.17 21.27
C LEU A 81 -25.89 -28.70 21.36
N VAL A 82 -25.48 -29.41 20.30
CA VAL A 82 -25.46 -30.88 20.26
C VAL A 82 -24.55 -31.45 21.36
N SER A 83 -23.37 -30.87 21.56
CA SER A 83 -22.42 -31.30 22.59
C SER A 83 -22.99 -31.14 24.00
N LEU A 84 -23.71 -30.04 24.26
CA LEU A 84 -24.38 -29.79 25.55
C LEU A 84 -25.53 -30.77 25.80
N VAL A 85 -26.29 -31.16 24.77
CA VAL A 85 -27.34 -32.18 24.90
C VAL A 85 -26.74 -33.55 25.19
N LEU A 86 -25.66 -33.93 24.49
CA LEU A 86 -25.00 -35.23 24.66
C LEU A 86 -24.34 -35.43 26.04
N VAL A 87 -24.02 -34.33 26.73
CA VAL A 87 -23.41 -34.40 28.07
C VAL A 87 -24.44 -34.46 29.20
N ALA A 88 -25.74 -34.30 28.90
CA ALA A 88 -26.81 -34.47 29.86
C ALA A 88 -26.84 -35.92 30.38
N GLY A 89 -26.60 -36.10 31.69
CA GLY A 89 -26.50 -37.42 32.32
C GLY A 89 -25.08 -38.00 32.42
N ARG A 90 -24.04 -37.25 32.04
CA ARG A 90 -22.63 -37.63 32.25
C ARG A 90 -22.11 -37.19 33.62
N PRO A 91 -21.04 -37.82 34.14
CA PRO A 91 -20.42 -37.40 35.41
C PRO A 91 -19.94 -35.95 35.35
N TRP A 92 -20.04 -35.26 36.49
CA TRP A 92 -19.84 -33.81 36.61
C TRP A 92 -18.53 -33.27 36.02
N PRO A 93 -17.36 -33.96 36.06
CA PRO A 93 -16.14 -33.42 35.47
C PRO A 93 -16.22 -33.35 33.94
N VAL A 94 -16.88 -34.32 33.32
CA VAL A 94 -17.07 -34.37 31.86
C VAL A 94 -18.06 -33.28 31.44
N ALA A 95 -19.15 -33.11 32.19
CA ALA A 95 -20.10 -32.02 31.97
C ALA A 95 -19.43 -30.65 32.09
N ALA A 96 -18.64 -30.42 33.15
CA ALA A 96 -17.92 -29.16 33.35
C ALA A 96 -16.93 -28.87 32.21
N ALA A 97 -16.17 -29.87 31.75
CA ALA A 97 -15.22 -29.71 30.65
C ALA A 97 -15.92 -29.33 29.32
N VAL A 98 -17.02 -30.01 28.97
CA VAL A 98 -17.79 -29.73 27.75
C VAL A 98 -18.45 -28.36 27.81
N VAL A 99 -19.06 -27.99 28.95
CA VAL A 99 -19.66 -26.66 29.14
C VAL A 99 -18.60 -25.57 29.04
N THR A 100 -17.42 -25.78 29.64
CA THR A 100 -16.32 -24.81 29.55
C THR A 100 -15.86 -24.64 28.09
N ALA A 101 -15.66 -25.74 27.36
CA ALA A 101 -15.30 -25.68 25.94
C ALA A 101 -16.37 -24.98 25.09
N ALA A 102 -17.65 -25.28 25.35
CA ALA A 102 -18.79 -24.63 24.69
C ALA A 102 -18.79 -23.11 24.92
N VAL A 103 -18.63 -22.67 26.16
CA VAL A 103 -18.55 -21.23 26.51
C VAL A 103 -17.37 -20.57 25.80
N VAL A 104 -16.19 -21.22 25.75
CA VAL A 104 -15.02 -20.71 25.04
C VAL A 104 -15.29 -20.57 23.55
N VAL A 105 -15.90 -21.57 22.91
CA VAL A 105 -16.23 -21.53 21.48
C VAL A 105 -17.24 -20.41 21.16
N VAL A 106 -18.29 -20.29 21.97
CA VAL A 106 -19.29 -19.21 21.83
C VAL A 106 -18.62 -17.86 22.04
N ALA A 107 -17.79 -17.69 23.08
CA ALA A 107 -17.05 -16.45 23.31
C ALA A 107 -16.14 -16.11 22.12
N LEU A 108 -15.40 -17.09 21.59
CA LEU A 108 -14.50 -16.89 20.45
C LEU A 108 -15.23 -16.44 19.18
N THR A 109 -16.47 -16.92 18.97
CA THR A 109 -17.27 -16.71 17.77
C THR A 109 -18.34 -15.62 17.89
N ALA A 110 -18.68 -15.19 19.11
CA ALA A 110 -19.70 -14.16 19.38
C ALA A 110 -19.10 -12.84 19.92
N VAL A 111 -17.91 -12.87 20.54
CA VAL A 111 -17.28 -11.67 21.07
C VAL A 111 -16.50 -10.94 19.99
N ARG A 112 -16.84 -9.66 19.79
CA ARG A 112 -16.18 -8.76 18.85
C ARG A 112 -15.46 -7.65 19.58
N ILE A 113 -14.14 -7.65 19.52
CA ILE A 113 -13.28 -6.63 20.14
C ILE A 113 -12.68 -5.77 19.02
N ARG A 114 -12.93 -4.46 19.07
CA ARG A 114 -12.46 -3.47 18.06
C ARG A 114 -12.78 -3.88 16.62
N GLY A 115 -13.99 -4.37 16.39
CA GLY A 115 -14.44 -4.74 15.05
C GLY A 115 -13.89 -6.08 14.53
N ARG A 116 -13.12 -6.84 15.30
CA ARG A 116 -12.63 -8.19 14.94
C ARG A 116 -13.14 -9.23 15.94
N TRP A 117 -13.48 -10.42 15.45
CA TRP A 117 -13.87 -11.55 16.29
C TRP A 117 -12.69 -12.05 17.13
N LEU A 118 -12.95 -12.56 18.33
CA LEU A 118 -11.91 -13.00 19.25
C LEU A 118 -11.06 -14.15 18.67
N TYR A 119 -11.64 -15.06 17.87
CA TYR A 119 -10.86 -16.08 17.16
C TYR A 119 -9.84 -15.47 16.18
N ALA A 120 -10.16 -14.34 15.54
CA ALA A 120 -9.26 -13.67 14.62
C ALA A 120 -8.10 -12.98 15.35
N TRP A 121 -8.34 -12.52 16.58
CA TRP A 121 -7.29 -12.07 17.50
C TRP A 121 -6.40 -13.24 17.91
N LEU A 122 -6.98 -14.38 18.29
CA LEU A 122 -6.23 -15.57 18.69
C LEU A 122 -5.34 -16.09 17.56
N GLY A 123 -5.85 -16.16 16.32
CA GLY A 123 -5.05 -16.55 15.16
C GLY A 123 -3.93 -15.55 14.81
N SER A 124 -4.12 -14.25 15.09
CA SER A 124 -3.05 -13.26 14.94
C SER A 124 -2.00 -13.40 16.06
N ALA A 125 -2.46 -13.68 17.29
CA ALA A 125 -1.62 -13.89 18.46
C ALA A 125 -0.76 -15.15 18.33
N SER A 126 -1.34 -16.27 17.93
CA SER A 126 -0.59 -17.51 17.73
C SER A 126 0.46 -17.34 16.64
N GLY A 127 0.10 -16.74 15.50
CA GLY A 127 1.03 -16.47 14.41
C GLY A 127 2.13 -15.46 14.76
N TYR A 128 1.86 -14.54 15.68
CA TYR A 128 2.87 -13.61 16.21
C TYR A 128 3.82 -14.29 17.20
N LEU A 129 3.29 -15.11 18.12
CA LEU A 129 4.06 -15.79 19.15
C LEU A 129 4.94 -16.92 18.58
N ALA A 130 4.50 -17.58 17.53
CA ALA A 130 5.24 -18.68 16.89
C ALA A 130 6.35 -18.22 15.94
N ARG A 131 6.40 -16.92 15.58
CA ARG A 131 7.40 -16.40 14.64
C ARG A 131 8.59 -15.81 15.36
N ASP A 132 9.74 -15.92 14.69
CA ASP A 132 10.92 -15.14 15.04
C ASP A 132 10.68 -13.66 14.75
N ARG A 133 10.92 -12.83 15.76
CA ARG A 133 10.54 -11.41 15.80
C ARG A 133 11.72 -10.47 15.79
N ASP A 134 12.96 -10.95 15.83
CA ASP A 134 14.15 -10.10 15.85
C ASP A 134 15.21 -10.67 14.90
N ARG A 135 15.50 -9.97 13.82
CA ARG A 135 16.47 -10.41 12.82
C ARG A 135 17.43 -9.32 12.46
N ASP A 136 18.70 -9.68 12.32
CA ASP A 136 19.73 -8.75 11.88
C ASP A 136 20.09 -8.97 10.40
N LEU A 137 19.85 -7.95 9.57
CA LEU A 137 20.11 -7.98 8.13
C LEU A 137 21.45 -7.33 7.77
N ARG A 138 22.41 -7.27 8.71
CA ARG A 138 23.68 -6.51 8.69
C ARG A 138 24.59 -6.67 7.47
N ASN A 139 24.33 -7.62 6.56
CA ASN A 139 24.98 -7.68 5.26
C ASN A 139 24.44 -6.55 4.36
N ALA A 140 24.91 -5.33 4.60
CA ALA A 140 24.38 -4.06 4.09
C ALA A 140 24.37 -3.92 2.55
N GLY A 141 25.11 -4.75 1.82
CA GLY A 141 25.07 -4.83 0.35
C GLY A 141 23.85 -5.59 -0.20
N GLU A 142 23.18 -6.39 0.63
CA GLU A 142 22.04 -7.24 0.24
C GLU A 142 20.77 -6.97 1.06
N ALA A 143 20.68 -5.84 1.77
CA ALA A 143 19.59 -5.57 2.71
C ALA A 143 18.19 -5.74 2.08
N GLY A 144 18.01 -5.30 0.84
CA GLY A 144 16.76 -5.50 0.09
C GLY A 144 16.46 -6.96 -0.22
N ARG A 145 17.48 -7.77 -0.52
CA ARG A 145 17.36 -9.22 -0.79
C ARG A 145 17.09 -9.99 0.49
N ALA A 146 17.78 -9.65 1.58
CA ALA A 146 17.55 -10.22 2.89
C ALA A 146 16.14 -9.88 3.41
N LEU A 147 15.67 -8.65 3.18
CA LEU A 147 14.29 -8.26 3.45
C LEU A 147 13.28 -9.02 2.60
N LEU A 148 13.54 -9.20 1.30
CA LEU A 148 12.67 -9.99 0.43
C LEU A 148 12.54 -11.43 0.94
N ARG A 149 13.65 -12.09 1.29
CA ARG A 149 13.65 -13.43 1.88
C ARG A 149 12.96 -13.49 3.25
N LEU A 150 13.04 -12.42 4.04
CA LEU A 150 12.33 -12.33 5.32
C LEU A 150 10.82 -12.30 5.12
N LEU A 151 10.33 -11.52 4.15
CA LEU A 151 8.91 -11.29 3.91
C LEU A 151 8.26 -12.38 3.05
N SER A 152 9.02 -12.98 2.14
CA SER A 152 8.61 -14.04 1.22
C SER A 152 9.79 -14.99 1.05
N PRO A 153 9.96 -15.97 1.96
CA PRO A 153 11.06 -16.93 1.92
C PRO A 153 11.14 -17.73 0.61
N GLU A 154 9.99 -17.92 -0.03
CA GLU A 154 9.84 -18.58 -1.33
C GLU A 154 10.18 -17.69 -2.53
N ALA A 155 10.48 -16.41 -2.32
CA ALA A 155 10.74 -15.49 -3.42
C ALA A 155 12.07 -15.80 -4.14
N ALA A 156 12.01 -15.99 -5.45
CA ALA A 156 13.17 -16.13 -6.32
C ALA A 156 13.29 -14.93 -7.27
N GLY A 157 14.49 -14.37 -7.37
CA GLY A 157 14.80 -13.30 -8.32
C GLY A 157 15.27 -13.87 -9.65
N SER A 158 14.77 -13.33 -10.76
CA SER A 158 15.28 -13.62 -12.10
C SER A 158 15.36 -12.35 -12.91
N THR A 159 16.47 -12.14 -13.62
CA THR A 159 16.59 -11.09 -14.62
C THR A 159 16.16 -11.62 -15.98
N GLY A 160 15.50 -10.78 -16.76
CA GLY A 160 15.14 -11.08 -18.14
C GLY A 160 14.91 -9.80 -18.92
N GLU A 161 14.70 -9.95 -20.23
CA GLU A 161 14.46 -8.81 -21.10
C GLU A 161 12.97 -8.72 -21.45
N ILE A 162 12.40 -7.53 -21.30
CA ILE A 162 11.03 -7.23 -21.73
C ILE A 162 11.09 -6.11 -22.77
N GLY A 163 11.25 -6.51 -24.03
CA GLY A 163 11.67 -5.57 -25.08
C GLY A 163 13.17 -5.37 -24.98
N ASP A 164 13.66 -4.13 -25.06
CA ASP A 164 15.09 -3.79 -24.99
C ASP A 164 15.56 -3.33 -23.59
N GLU A 165 14.73 -3.53 -22.55
CA GLU A 165 15.06 -3.17 -21.17
C GLU A 165 15.23 -4.43 -20.33
N THR A 166 16.30 -4.46 -19.54
CA THR A 166 16.51 -5.46 -18.50
C THR A 166 15.55 -5.22 -17.35
N VAL A 167 14.78 -6.25 -17.02
CA VAL A 167 13.76 -6.22 -15.98
C VAL A 167 14.08 -7.27 -14.93
N PHE A 168 14.12 -6.84 -13.67
CA PHE A 168 14.15 -7.79 -12.57
C PHE A 168 12.74 -8.24 -12.23
N MET A 169 12.55 -9.55 -12.21
CA MET A 169 11.30 -10.22 -11.91
C MET A 169 11.43 -10.98 -10.59
N VAL A 170 10.43 -10.85 -9.74
CA VAL A 170 10.34 -11.57 -8.47
C VAL A 170 9.27 -12.64 -8.59
N SER A 171 9.70 -13.90 -8.62
CA SER A 171 8.83 -15.08 -8.64
C SER A 171 8.43 -15.44 -7.22
N ARG A 172 7.12 -15.58 -6.97
CA ARG A 172 6.50 -15.99 -5.71
C ARG A 172 5.48 -17.09 -5.95
N ALA A 173 4.95 -17.65 -4.87
CA ALA A 173 3.89 -18.66 -4.93
C ALA A 173 2.65 -18.18 -5.71
N ASP A 174 2.28 -16.90 -5.54
CA ASP A 174 1.08 -16.34 -6.17
C ASP A 174 1.28 -15.93 -7.64
N GLY A 175 2.53 -15.71 -8.08
CA GLY A 175 2.80 -15.09 -9.38
C GLY A 175 4.21 -14.55 -9.54
N ILE A 176 4.48 -13.97 -10.70
CA ILE A 176 5.74 -13.29 -10.99
C ILE A 176 5.47 -11.80 -11.15
N THR A 177 6.24 -10.98 -10.42
CA THR A 177 6.08 -9.53 -10.35
C THR A 177 7.22 -8.79 -11.05
N ALA A 178 6.91 -7.77 -11.83
CA ALA A 178 7.84 -6.77 -12.34
C ALA A 178 7.50 -5.38 -11.79
N VAL A 179 8.52 -4.56 -11.52
CA VAL A 179 8.35 -3.22 -10.94
C VAL A 179 8.72 -2.15 -11.96
N LEU A 180 7.83 -1.18 -12.13
CA LEU A 180 8.00 -0.01 -12.97
C LEU A 180 8.07 1.26 -12.12
N GLN A 181 8.83 2.24 -12.57
CA GLN A 181 8.94 3.55 -11.94
C GLN A 181 8.72 4.67 -12.98
N PRO A 182 7.98 5.74 -12.65
CA PRO A 182 7.92 6.93 -13.48
C PRO A 182 9.32 7.53 -13.73
N LYS A 183 9.58 7.95 -14.97
CA LYS A 183 10.78 8.72 -15.31
C LYS A 183 10.75 10.06 -14.57
N SER A 184 11.92 10.63 -14.27
CA SER A 184 12.06 11.78 -13.38
C SER A 184 11.15 12.97 -13.71
N ALA A 185 10.98 13.30 -14.99
CA ALA A 185 10.13 14.40 -15.46
C ALA A 185 8.62 14.20 -15.20
N ALA A 186 8.19 12.96 -14.94
CA ALA A 186 6.78 12.61 -14.76
C ALA A 186 6.44 12.25 -13.30
N ARG A 187 7.35 12.47 -12.35
CA ARG A 187 7.13 12.11 -10.94
C ARG A 187 6.06 12.97 -10.24
N ASP A 188 5.80 14.16 -10.75
CA ASP A 188 4.78 15.06 -10.22
C ASP A 188 3.38 14.78 -10.80
N GLN A 189 3.28 13.93 -11.82
CA GLN A 189 1.99 13.52 -12.35
C GLN A 189 1.28 12.55 -11.38
N PRO A 190 -0.06 12.63 -11.29
CA PRO A 190 -0.84 11.67 -10.51
C PRO A 190 -0.59 10.25 -11.01
N MET A 191 -0.29 9.31 -10.11
CA MET A 191 -0.21 7.91 -10.50
C MET A 191 -1.59 7.38 -10.90
N PRO A 192 -1.64 6.41 -11.82
CA PRO A 192 -2.87 5.79 -12.26
C PRO A 192 -3.55 5.01 -11.13
N SER A 193 -4.86 4.79 -11.28
CA SER A 193 -5.56 3.79 -10.48
C SER A 193 -5.10 2.39 -10.90
N PRO A 194 -4.80 1.46 -9.97
CA PRO A 194 -4.42 0.10 -10.35
C PRO A 194 -5.46 -0.61 -11.21
N LEU A 195 -6.75 -0.25 -11.09
CA LEU A 195 -7.82 -0.79 -11.92
C LEU A 195 -7.66 -0.51 -13.41
N THR A 196 -7.11 0.65 -13.77
CA THR A 196 -6.94 1.02 -15.19
C THR A 196 -5.77 0.30 -15.83
N LEU A 197 -4.94 -0.40 -15.04
CA LEU A 197 -3.78 -1.17 -15.50
C LEU A 197 -4.14 -2.64 -15.81
N LEU A 198 -5.31 -3.09 -15.36
CA LEU A 198 -5.80 -4.44 -15.62
C LEU A 198 -6.30 -4.57 -17.07
N PRO A 199 -6.12 -5.74 -17.70
CA PRO A 199 -6.65 -5.99 -19.05
C PRO A 199 -8.18 -5.88 -19.04
N PRO A 200 -8.82 -5.37 -20.11
CA PRO A 200 -10.28 -5.45 -20.23
C PRO A 200 -10.74 -6.91 -20.21
N SER A 201 -11.91 -7.18 -19.60
CA SER A 201 -12.39 -8.52 -19.22
C SER A 201 -12.57 -9.54 -20.37
N ARG A 202 -12.33 -9.16 -21.62
CA ARG A 202 -12.67 -9.94 -22.82
C ARG A 202 -11.48 -10.37 -23.67
N GLU A 203 -10.27 -9.85 -23.40
CA GLU A 203 -9.14 -10.00 -24.33
C GLU A 203 -8.06 -10.98 -23.86
N GLU A 204 -7.96 -11.31 -22.57
CA GLU A 204 -6.88 -12.17 -22.06
C GLU A 204 -7.40 -13.07 -20.93
N ALA A 205 -7.28 -14.39 -21.10
CA ALA A 205 -7.58 -15.41 -20.08
C ALA A 205 -6.52 -15.44 -18.96
N LEU A 206 -5.94 -14.28 -18.63
CA LEU A 206 -4.80 -14.19 -17.75
C LEU A 206 -5.13 -13.44 -16.47
N ASP A 207 -4.84 -14.10 -15.36
CA ASP A 207 -5.02 -13.54 -14.04
C ASP A 207 -3.89 -12.55 -13.78
N VAL A 208 -4.25 -11.27 -13.66
CA VAL A 208 -3.28 -10.17 -13.51
C VAL A 208 -3.65 -9.36 -12.28
N ALA A 209 -2.61 -8.94 -11.56
CA ALA A 209 -2.71 -7.95 -10.52
C ALA A 209 -1.81 -6.75 -10.78
N ALA A 210 -2.28 -5.58 -10.36
CA ALA A 210 -1.54 -4.34 -10.37
C ALA A 210 -1.54 -3.74 -8.97
N GLN A 211 -0.40 -3.21 -8.57
CA GLN A 211 -0.21 -2.51 -7.31
C GLN A 211 0.46 -1.18 -7.59
N VAL A 212 -0.15 -0.10 -7.13
CA VAL A 212 0.41 1.26 -7.24
C VAL A 212 0.80 1.71 -5.85
N ILE A 213 2.08 2.00 -5.66
CA ILE A 213 2.66 2.40 -4.38
C ILE A 213 3.09 3.86 -4.48
N HIS A 214 2.69 4.64 -3.49
CA HIS A 214 3.13 6.01 -3.29
C HIS A 214 3.82 6.14 -1.95
N HIS A 215 4.91 6.89 -1.92
CA HIS A 215 5.63 7.16 -0.70
C HIS A 215 5.98 8.64 -0.61
N VAL A 216 5.68 9.22 0.54
CA VAL A 216 6.21 10.52 0.93
C VAL A 216 7.05 10.33 2.19
N GLY A 217 8.29 10.82 2.16
CA GLY A 217 9.18 10.76 3.31
C GLY A 217 8.79 11.76 4.39
N ALA A 218 9.39 11.63 5.58
CA ALA A 218 9.25 12.63 6.64
C ALA A 218 9.86 13.99 6.24
N ASP A 219 10.90 13.97 5.41
CA ASP A 219 11.44 15.16 4.75
C ASP A 219 10.57 15.52 3.54
N ARG A 220 9.74 16.55 3.71
CA ARG A 220 8.77 17.02 2.70
C ARG A 220 9.40 17.87 1.60
N SER A 221 10.68 18.21 1.71
CA SER A 221 11.40 18.87 0.61
C SER A 221 11.62 17.95 -0.58
N ARG A 222 11.58 16.62 -0.35
CA ARG A 222 11.73 15.63 -1.41
C ARG A 222 10.38 15.33 -2.06
N PRO A 223 10.35 15.23 -3.41
CA PRO A 223 9.12 14.91 -4.11
C PRO A 223 8.62 13.50 -3.74
N PRO A 224 7.29 13.29 -3.76
CA PRO A 224 6.71 11.96 -3.64
C PRO A 224 7.31 10.98 -4.64
N ARG A 225 7.42 9.71 -4.24
CA ARG A 225 7.91 8.63 -5.10
C ARG A 225 6.78 7.65 -5.38
N GLY A 226 6.66 7.25 -6.65
CA GLY A 226 5.66 6.29 -7.12
C GLY A 226 6.31 5.05 -7.72
N TRP A 227 5.66 3.90 -7.55
CA TRP A 227 5.99 2.64 -8.23
C TRP A 227 4.72 1.95 -8.70
N VAL A 228 4.83 1.21 -9.79
CA VAL A 228 3.79 0.30 -10.29
C VAL A 228 4.37 -1.10 -10.30
N ALA A 229 3.86 -2.00 -9.47
CA ALA A 229 4.17 -3.42 -9.52
C ALA A 229 3.06 -4.14 -10.31
N LEU A 230 3.45 -4.84 -11.37
CA LEU A 230 2.58 -5.67 -12.20
C LEU A 230 2.91 -7.12 -11.94
N GLN A 231 1.89 -7.94 -11.73
CA GLN A 231 2.04 -9.35 -11.42
C GLN A 231 1.16 -10.18 -12.33
N ALA A 232 1.78 -11.13 -13.03
CA ALA A 232 1.05 -12.23 -13.66
C ALA A 232 0.88 -13.32 -12.61
N LEU A 233 -0.37 -13.69 -12.33
CA LEU A 233 -0.72 -14.65 -11.29
C LEU A 233 -0.58 -16.07 -11.83
N ARG A 234 -0.18 -17.00 -10.95
CA ARG A 234 -0.20 -18.42 -11.27
C ARG A 234 -1.63 -18.92 -11.19
N THR A 235 -2.09 -19.59 -12.25
CA THR A 235 -3.38 -20.28 -12.28
C THR A 235 -3.15 -21.78 -12.43
N VAL A 236 -4.23 -22.56 -12.31
CA VAL A 236 -4.16 -24.01 -12.55
C VAL A 236 -3.70 -24.31 -13.99
N ASP A 237 -4.12 -23.48 -14.95
CA ASP A 237 -3.77 -23.65 -16.37
C ASP A 237 -2.40 -23.04 -16.72
N VAL A 238 -1.99 -21.99 -16.00
CA VAL A 238 -0.75 -21.23 -16.24
C VAL A 238 0.08 -21.21 -14.96
N HIS A 239 0.81 -22.30 -14.70
CA HIS A 239 1.61 -22.46 -13.49
C HIS A 239 3.12 -22.51 -13.75
N ARG A 240 3.58 -22.74 -14.99
CA ARG A 240 5.02 -22.79 -15.31
C ARG A 240 5.60 -21.40 -15.41
N ASP A 241 6.77 -21.18 -14.83
CA ASP A 241 7.39 -19.85 -14.80
C ASP A 241 7.58 -19.23 -16.19
N ALA A 242 7.89 -20.04 -17.21
CA ALA A 242 8.07 -19.52 -18.57
C ALA A 242 6.80 -18.86 -19.10
N ASP A 243 5.66 -19.53 -18.94
CA ASP A 243 4.35 -19.05 -19.41
C ASP A 243 3.92 -17.81 -18.61
N VAL A 244 4.12 -17.83 -17.29
CA VAL A 244 3.82 -16.69 -16.40
C VAL A 244 4.71 -15.48 -16.75
N ARG A 245 6.01 -15.69 -17.03
CA ARG A 245 6.93 -14.62 -17.47
C ARG A 245 6.54 -14.03 -18.81
N GLN A 246 6.15 -14.87 -19.78
CA GLN A 246 5.69 -14.39 -21.09
C GLN A 246 4.46 -13.50 -20.93
N ALA A 247 3.51 -13.92 -20.10
CA ALA A 247 2.28 -13.20 -19.88
C ALA A 247 2.49 -11.89 -19.09
N LEU A 248 3.42 -11.90 -18.14
CA LEU A 248 3.92 -10.67 -17.48
C LEU A 248 4.56 -9.72 -18.50
N GLY A 249 5.38 -10.23 -19.42
CA GLY A 249 6.02 -9.45 -20.48
C GLY A 249 5.02 -8.72 -21.37
N ASN A 250 3.94 -9.40 -21.78
CA ASN A 250 2.84 -8.80 -22.54
C ASN A 250 2.12 -7.71 -21.74
N THR A 251 1.80 -7.99 -20.48
CA THR A 251 1.16 -7.04 -19.56
C THR A 251 2.01 -5.78 -19.36
N VAL A 252 3.31 -5.95 -19.11
CA VAL A 252 4.25 -4.84 -18.95
C VAL A 252 4.31 -4.00 -20.22
N ARG A 253 4.43 -4.61 -21.40
CA ARG A 253 4.44 -3.89 -22.69
C ARG A 253 3.15 -3.08 -22.90
N ARG A 254 1.98 -3.67 -22.62
CA ARG A 254 0.68 -2.99 -22.73
C ARG A 254 0.61 -1.79 -21.79
N VAL A 255 0.87 -2.00 -20.50
CA VAL A 255 0.78 -0.95 -19.47
C VAL A 255 1.77 0.16 -19.75
N ARG A 256 3.00 -0.14 -20.16
CA ARG A 256 3.99 0.89 -20.56
C ARG A 256 3.49 1.74 -21.72
N ARG A 257 2.90 1.12 -22.76
CA ARG A 257 2.32 1.83 -23.90
C ARG A 257 1.11 2.68 -23.51
N GLN A 258 0.29 2.21 -22.57
CA GLN A 258 -0.84 2.96 -22.03
C GLN A 258 -0.36 4.18 -21.23
N LEU A 259 0.50 3.98 -20.23
CA LEU A 259 0.97 5.07 -19.38
C LEU A 259 1.75 6.14 -20.16
N ARG A 260 2.51 5.75 -21.19
CA ARG A 260 3.15 6.71 -22.09
C ARG A 260 2.13 7.57 -22.85
N ARG A 261 1.01 6.99 -23.30
CA ARG A 261 -0.08 7.73 -23.95
C ARG A 261 -0.77 8.68 -22.97
N ASP A 262 -0.88 8.27 -21.72
CA ASP A 262 -1.47 9.07 -20.63
C ASP A 262 -0.50 10.14 -20.07
N GLY A 263 0.69 10.31 -20.67
CA GLY A 263 1.67 11.31 -20.28
C GLY A 263 2.63 10.90 -19.15
N LEU A 264 2.53 9.67 -18.64
CA LEU A 264 3.34 9.13 -17.54
C LEU A 264 4.33 8.05 -18.05
N PRO A 265 5.43 8.42 -18.74
CA PRO A 265 6.41 7.44 -19.18
C PRO A 265 7.08 6.75 -17.98
N VAL A 266 7.03 5.42 -17.98
CA VAL A 266 7.64 4.56 -16.96
C VAL A 266 8.78 3.72 -17.55
N ARG A 267 9.73 3.34 -16.69
CA ARG A 267 10.81 2.39 -16.99
C ARG A 267 10.70 1.18 -16.06
N ALA A 268 11.15 0.02 -16.53
CA ALA A 268 11.32 -1.13 -15.64
C ALA A 268 12.56 -0.93 -14.75
N LEU A 269 12.56 -1.59 -13.59
CA LEU A 269 13.67 -1.54 -12.64
C LEU A 269 14.56 -2.77 -12.76
N ALA A 270 15.88 -2.53 -12.74
CA ALA A 270 16.89 -3.58 -12.61
C ALA A 270 16.94 -4.13 -11.17
N GLU A 271 17.68 -5.22 -10.96
CA GLU A 271 17.70 -5.93 -9.67
C GLU A 271 18.12 -5.05 -8.50
N ASN A 272 19.27 -4.38 -8.62
CA ASN A 272 19.78 -3.46 -7.62
C ASN A 272 18.79 -2.32 -7.31
N GLU A 273 18.04 -1.84 -8.30
CA GLU A 273 17.05 -0.79 -8.14
C GLU A 273 15.79 -1.28 -7.41
N VAL A 274 15.31 -2.49 -7.73
CA VAL A 274 14.20 -3.12 -7.00
C VAL A 274 14.60 -3.35 -5.56
N LEU A 275 15.73 -4.02 -5.32
CA LEU A 275 16.22 -4.32 -3.97
C LEU A 275 16.49 -3.03 -3.18
N GLY A 276 17.06 -2.01 -3.82
CA GLY A 276 17.25 -0.69 -3.23
C GLY A 276 15.92 0.01 -2.89
N ALA A 277 14.89 -0.13 -3.73
CA ALA A 277 13.55 0.38 -3.45
C ALA A 277 12.91 -0.34 -2.25
N LEU A 278 13.05 -1.67 -2.15
CA LEU A 278 12.56 -2.45 -1.01
C LEU A 278 13.22 -1.97 0.30
N ALA A 279 14.55 -1.91 0.32
CA ALA A 279 15.33 -1.43 1.44
C ALA A 279 14.95 0.01 1.85
N SER A 280 14.85 0.92 0.87
CA SER A 280 14.48 2.32 1.10
C SER A 280 13.06 2.46 1.67
N LEU A 281 12.08 1.78 1.10
CA LEU A 281 10.68 1.86 1.52
C LEU A 281 10.48 1.29 2.93
N ALA A 282 11.15 0.18 3.24
CA ALA A 282 11.07 -0.46 4.55
C ALA A 282 12.00 0.18 5.60
N HIS A 283 12.74 1.23 5.25
CA HIS A 283 13.73 1.88 6.11
C HIS A 283 14.87 0.95 6.60
N VAL A 284 15.15 -0.11 5.85
CA VAL A 284 16.24 -1.06 6.09
C VAL A 284 17.47 -0.64 5.28
N THR A 285 18.16 0.38 5.76
CA THR A 285 19.38 0.93 5.14
C THR A 285 20.62 0.62 5.98
N ALA A 286 21.80 1.04 5.52
CA ALA A 286 23.01 0.98 6.33
C ALA A 286 22.75 1.57 7.75
N GLY A 287 23.12 0.82 8.79
CA GLY A 287 22.86 1.17 10.19
C GLY A 287 21.45 0.90 10.73
N ARG A 288 20.50 0.45 9.88
CA ARG A 288 19.10 0.14 10.25
C ARG A 288 18.68 -1.28 9.86
N ALA A 289 19.64 -2.19 9.89
CA ALA A 289 19.46 -3.54 9.37
C ALA A 289 18.76 -4.50 10.35
N ARG A 290 18.68 -4.15 11.64
CA ARG A 290 17.97 -4.96 12.64
C ARG A 290 16.46 -4.72 12.55
N ILE A 291 15.72 -5.76 12.23
CA ILE A 291 14.27 -5.80 12.20
C ILE A 291 13.74 -6.33 13.52
N ARG A 292 12.74 -5.65 14.10
CA ARG A 292 11.99 -6.18 15.24
C ARG A 292 10.49 -6.04 15.07
N GLU A 293 9.73 -7.10 15.31
CA GLU A 293 8.27 -7.05 15.29
C GLU A 293 7.70 -7.10 16.72
N GLU A 294 7.13 -5.97 17.14
CA GLU A 294 6.30 -5.87 18.33
C GLU A 294 4.82 -6.03 17.94
N TRP A 295 3.96 -6.27 18.92
CA TRP A 295 2.54 -6.49 18.65
C TRP A 295 1.91 -5.35 17.85
N ARG A 296 2.23 -4.10 18.19
CA ARG A 296 1.65 -2.89 17.56
C ARG A 296 2.56 -2.21 16.54
N PHE A 297 3.80 -2.69 16.41
CA PHE A 297 4.84 -1.98 15.68
C PHE A 297 5.80 -2.92 14.96
N TRP A 298 6.32 -2.44 13.85
CA TRP A 298 7.48 -3.00 13.16
C TRP A 298 8.64 -2.01 13.26
N HIS A 299 9.82 -2.49 13.60
CA HIS A 299 11.02 -1.68 13.75
C HIS A 299 12.03 -2.02 12.67
N SER A 300 12.68 -0.99 12.14
CA SER A 300 13.85 -1.11 11.28
C SER A 300 14.95 -0.21 11.85
N GLY A 301 15.83 -0.81 12.63
CA GLY A 301 16.71 -0.10 13.55
C GLY A 301 15.90 0.80 14.50
N PRO A 302 16.18 2.12 14.55
CA PRO A 302 15.45 3.06 15.40
C PRO A 302 14.08 3.49 14.83
N ILE A 303 13.80 3.17 13.57
CA ILE A 303 12.56 3.62 12.91
C ILE A 303 11.41 2.69 13.31
N CYS A 304 10.42 3.25 13.99
CA CYS A 304 9.18 2.58 14.35
C CYS A 304 8.16 2.74 13.21
N GLN A 305 7.42 1.68 12.92
CA GLN A 305 6.46 1.63 11.83
C GLN A 305 5.15 0.97 12.29
N ALA A 306 4.03 1.41 11.72
CA ALA A 306 2.74 0.75 11.87
C ALA A 306 2.07 0.62 10.50
N THR A 307 1.38 -0.50 10.29
CA THR A 307 0.75 -0.84 9.01
C THR A 307 -0.73 -1.07 9.19
N PHE A 308 -1.52 -0.61 8.24
CA PHE A 308 -2.97 -0.59 8.29
C PHE A 308 -3.55 -1.07 6.98
N ARG A 309 -4.71 -1.73 7.06
CA ARG A 309 -5.60 -1.96 5.92
C ARG A 309 -6.65 -0.86 5.90
N LEU A 310 -6.99 -0.36 4.71
CA LEU A 310 -8.04 0.65 4.53
C LEU A 310 -9.34 -0.05 4.15
N ASP A 311 -10.27 -0.12 5.09
CA ASP A 311 -11.61 -0.65 4.85
C ASP A 311 -12.51 0.45 4.27
N GLY A 312 -13.37 0.05 3.32
CA GLY A 312 -14.25 0.96 2.56
C GLY A 312 -13.66 1.43 1.22
N TRP A 313 -12.37 1.15 0.94
CA TRP A 313 -11.71 1.58 -0.30
C TRP A 313 -12.43 1.16 -1.60
N PRO A 314 -12.92 -0.09 -1.74
CA PRO A 314 -13.55 -0.53 -3.00
C PRO A 314 -14.86 0.20 -3.34
N ALA A 315 -15.49 0.86 -2.36
CA ALA A 315 -16.72 1.60 -2.56
C ALA A 315 -16.48 3.05 -3.06
N LEU A 316 -15.23 3.49 -3.13
CA LEU A 316 -14.89 4.85 -3.55
C LEU A 316 -14.97 5.01 -5.07
N SER A 317 -15.47 6.14 -5.54
CA SER A 317 -15.35 6.52 -6.94
C SER A 317 -13.88 6.80 -7.32
N PRO A 318 -13.50 6.70 -8.60
CA PRO A 318 -12.12 6.98 -9.04
C PRO A 318 -11.63 8.38 -8.61
N VAL A 319 -12.48 9.40 -8.75
CA VAL A 319 -12.15 10.79 -8.36
C VAL A 319 -11.90 10.89 -6.86
N LEU A 320 -12.77 10.31 -6.04
CA LEU A 320 -12.64 10.34 -4.59
C LEU A 320 -11.42 9.55 -4.12
N SER A 321 -11.13 8.40 -4.73
CA SER A 321 -9.95 7.60 -4.42
C SER A 321 -8.64 8.36 -4.68
N ALA A 322 -8.55 9.13 -5.77
CA ALA A 322 -7.38 9.95 -6.09
C ALA A 322 -7.23 11.13 -5.11
N GLN A 323 -8.33 11.79 -4.76
CA GLN A 323 -8.33 12.87 -3.76
C GLN A 323 -7.93 12.37 -2.37
N LEU A 324 -8.50 11.25 -1.91
CA LEU A 324 -8.17 10.64 -0.62
C LEU A 324 -6.73 10.13 -0.57
N SER A 325 -6.22 9.55 -1.66
CA SER A 325 -4.80 9.15 -1.75
C SER A 325 -3.87 10.34 -1.44
N ARG A 326 -4.10 11.49 -2.09
CA ARG A 326 -3.29 12.71 -1.84
C ARG A 326 -3.43 13.20 -0.40
N ARG A 327 -4.66 13.24 0.14
CA ARG A 327 -4.92 13.66 1.52
C ARG A 327 -4.24 12.76 2.55
N LEU A 328 -4.32 11.44 2.39
CA LEU A 328 -3.69 10.49 3.30
C LEU A 328 -2.16 10.60 3.28
N LEU A 329 -1.54 10.77 2.11
CA LEU A 329 -0.08 10.95 2.00
C LEU A 329 0.41 12.26 2.65
N ALA A 330 -0.45 13.28 2.69
CA ALA A 330 -0.15 14.58 3.30
C ALA A 330 -0.56 14.68 4.79
N ALA A 331 -1.34 13.73 5.32
CA ALA A 331 -1.98 13.86 6.62
C ALA A 331 -1.00 13.93 7.81
N ALA A 332 0.17 13.29 7.71
CA ALA A 332 1.12 13.15 8.81
C ALA A 332 2.50 13.75 8.48
N PRO A 333 2.68 15.09 8.53
CA PRO A 333 3.83 15.79 7.97
C PRO A 333 5.19 15.33 8.51
N HIS A 334 5.26 14.92 9.78
CA HIS A 334 6.49 14.49 10.45
C HIS A 334 6.77 12.97 10.38
N ALA A 335 5.95 12.22 9.65
CA ALA A 335 6.14 10.80 9.42
C ALA A 335 6.30 10.52 7.93
N ALA A 336 7.03 9.45 7.60
CA ALA A 336 6.98 8.88 6.28
C ALA A 336 5.69 8.07 6.13
N VAL A 337 4.98 8.27 5.02
CA VAL A 337 3.70 7.61 4.72
C VAL A 337 3.83 6.88 3.38
N THR A 338 3.51 5.60 3.39
CA THR A 338 3.48 4.75 2.19
C THR A 338 2.07 4.22 1.98
N LEU A 339 1.43 4.55 0.86
CA LEU A 339 0.12 4.06 0.46
C LEU A 339 0.29 3.10 -0.71
N ALA A 340 -0.22 1.88 -0.57
CA ALA A 340 -0.28 0.90 -1.65
C ALA A 340 -1.74 0.58 -1.96
N VAL A 341 -2.13 0.78 -3.21
CA VAL A 341 -3.46 0.40 -3.72
C VAL A 341 -3.28 -0.77 -4.67
N THR A 342 -4.08 -1.81 -4.51
CA THR A 342 -4.01 -3.03 -5.30
C THR A 342 -5.31 -3.22 -6.06
N ALA A 343 -5.21 -3.73 -7.28
CA ALA A 343 -6.32 -4.29 -8.02
C ALA A 343 -5.89 -5.64 -8.60
N ARG A 344 -6.77 -6.63 -8.52
CA ARG A 344 -6.55 -7.94 -9.13
C ARG A 344 -7.80 -8.38 -9.87
N ARG A 345 -7.60 -9.07 -10.98
CA ARG A 345 -8.66 -9.76 -11.72
C ARG A 345 -8.23 -11.19 -11.92
N THR A 346 -9.12 -12.11 -11.56
CA THR A 346 -9.00 -13.53 -11.88
C THR A 346 -10.09 -13.89 -12.89
N ALA A 347 -9.85 -14.86 -13.76
CA ALA A 347 -10.78 -15.27 -14.81
C ALA A 347 -12.13 -15.76 -14.23
N ALA A 348 -12.11 -16.29 -13.00
CA ALA A 348 -13.30 -16.72 -12.27
C ALA A 348 -14.16 -15.56 -11.72
N GLU A 349 -13.65 -14.32 -11.70
CA GLU A 349 -14.31 -13.18 -11.06
C GLU A 349 -14.81 -12.15 -12.08
N THR A 350 -16.12 -11.87 -12.06
CA THR A 350 -16.75 -10.86 -12.94
C THR A 350 -16.23 -9.44 -12.66
N GLU A 351 -15.97 -9.13 -11.39
CA GLU A 351 -15.50 -7.82 -10.95
C GLU A 351 -14.08 -7.90 -10.38
N PRO A 352 -13.20 -6.93 -10.69
CA PRO A 352 -11.87 -6.89 -10.11
C PRO A 352 -11.94 -6.59 -8.61
N ARG A 353 -11.12 -7.28 -7.80
CA ARG A 353 -10.98 -6.96 -6.38
C ARG A 353 -9.97 -5.83 -6.20
N VAL A 354 -10.37 -4.83 -5.43
CA VAL A 354 -9.51 -3.69 -5.08
C VAL A 354 -9.25 -3.69 -3.58
N GLY A 355 -8.07 -3.26 -3.17
CA GLY A 355 -7.73 -3.04 -1.77
C GLY A 355 -6.74 -1.90 -1.61
N ALA A 356 -6.57 -1.42 -0.38
CA ALA A 356 -5.52 -0.48 -0.06
C ALA A 356 -4.93 -0.76 1.33
N ALA A 357 -3.62 -0.56 1.43
CA ALA A 357 -2.86 -0.65 2.67
C ALA A 357 -2.01 0.62 2.83
N ILE A 358 -1.87 1.09 4.07
CA ILE A 358 -1.07 2.27 4.39
C ILE A 358 -0.09 1.95 5.51
N ARG A 359 1.15 2.42 5.38
CA ARG A 359 2.22 2.29 6.35
C ARG A 359 2.72 3.66 6.77
N VAL A 360 2.92 3.81 8.07
CA VAL A 360 3.49 5.01 8.69
C VAL A 360 4.83 4.62 9.31
N ALA A 361 5.85 5.45 9.13
CA ALA A 361 7.17 5.25 9.73
C ALA A 361 7.68 6.57 10.34
N ALA A 362 8.14 6.52 11.58
CA ALA A 362 8.68 7.67 12.30
C ALA A 362 9.80 7.26 13.28
N ALA A 363 10.46 8.24 13.89
CA ALA A 363 11.60 8.01 14.77
C ALA A 363 11.23 7.37 16.13
N SER A 364 9.95 7.35 16.50
CA SER A 364 9.49 6.78 17.77
C SER A 364 8.05 6.27 17.68
N ALA A 365 7.67 5.39 18.60
CA ALA A 365 6.30 4.89 18.71
C ALA A 365 5.28 6.02 18.97
N GLN A 366 5.65 7.02 19.78
CA GLN A 366 4.80 8.20 20.02
C GLN A 366 4.55 9.01 18.74
N ALA A 367 5.60 9.22 17.93
CA ALA A 367 5.48 9.91 16.66
C ALA A 367 4.62 9.13 15.66
N VAL A 368 4.74 7.80 15.63
CA VAL A 368 3.85 6.93 14.85
C VAL A 368 2.41 7.08 15.34
N GLU A 369 2.14 6.98 16.63
CA GLU A 369 0.77 7.10 17.17
C GLU A 369 0.15 8.48 16.93
N HIS A 370 0.95 9.55 16.93
CA HIS A 370 0.47 10.88 16.55
C HIS A 370 0.06 10.92 15.06
N ALA A 371 0.95 10.48 14.17
CA ALA A 371 0.68 10.39 12.74
C ALA A 371 -0.54 9.50 12.42
N VAL A 372 -0.76 8.44 13.19
CA VAL A 372 -1.93 7.57 13.03
C VAL A 372 -3.22 8.29 13.39
N ARG A 373 -3.25 9.12 14.44
CA ARG A 373 -4.45 9.91 14.77
C ARG A 373 -4.82 10.87 13.63
N ASP A 374 -3.82 11.52 13.03
CA ASP A 374 -4.05 12.43 11.89
C ASP A 374 -4.58 11.67 10.67
N LEU A 375 -4.03 10.48 10.40
CA LEU A 375 -4.49 9.60 9.33
C LEU A 375 -5.90 9.05 9.57
N GLU A 376 -6.23 8.64 10.79
CA GLU A 376 -7.57 8.19 11.15
C GLU A 376 -8.60 9.30 10.95
N LEU A 377 -8.25 10.53 11.32
CA LEU A 377 -9.11 11.69 11.09
C LEU A 377 -9.30 11.97 9.59
N ALA A 378 -8.22 11.93 8.80
CA ALA A 378 -8.28 12.12 7.35
C ALA A 378 -9.08 11.02 6.64
N ALA A 379 -8.91 9.77 7.07
CA ALA A 379 -9.61 8.61 6.53
C ALA A 379 -11.11 8.63 6.85
N ARG A 380 -11.49 8.92 8.11
CA ARG A 380 -12.89 8.99 8.54
C ARG A 380 -13.68 10.04 7.76
N ARG A 381 -13.09 11.20 7.48
CA ARG A 381 -13.70 12.24 6.61
C ARG A 381 -13.94 11.75 5.19
N GLY A 382 -13.21 10.73 4.73
CA GLY A 382 -13.39 10.07 3.44
C GLY A 382 -14.25 8.82 3.48
N GLY A 383 -14.90 8.50 4.61
CA GLY A 383 -15.68 7.27 4.77
C GLY A 383 -14.83 5.99 4.89
N LEU A 384 -13.53 6.12 5.17
CA LEU A 384 -12.61 5.01 5.35
C LEU A 384 -12.37 4.73 6.83
N THR A 385 -12.02 3.48 7.13
CA THR A 385 -11.54 3.08 8.45
C THR A 385 -10.17 2.41 8.35
N LEU A 386 -9.32 2.65 9.35
CA LEU A 386 -7.98 2.05 9.44
C LEU A 386 -8.06 0.83 10.35
N GLU A 387 -7.79 -0.36 9.79
CA GLU A 387 -7.56 -1.57 10.57
C GLU A 387 -6.05 -1.74 10.78
N ARG A 388 -5.56 -1.52 12.01
CA ARG A 388 -4.17 -1.80 12.34
C ARG A 388 -3.89 -3.29 12.26
N LEU A 389 -2.78 -3.65 11.62
CA LEU A 389 -2.35 -5.03 11.45
C LEU A 389 -1.54 -5.52 12.66
N ASP A 390 -2.08 -5.36 13.87
CA ASP A 390 -1.44 -5.83 15.10
C ASP A 390 -1.10 -7.33 15.01
N GLY A 391 0.13 -7.69 15.39
CA GLY A 391 0.72 -9.02 15.28
C GLY A 391 0.93 -9.51 13.84
N ARG A 392 0.72 -8.65 12.85
CA ARG A 392 0.77 -8.96 11.41
C ARG A 392 1.46 -7.83 10.62
N HIS A 393 2.38 -7.09 11.25
CA HIS A 393 3.04 -5.97 10.61
C HIS A 393 3.98 -6.41 9.49
N ALA A 394 4.62 -7.58 9.60
CA ALA A 394 5.37 -8.16 8.48
C ALA A 394 4.53 -8.26 7.19
N LYS A 395 3.28 -8.71 7.31
CA LYS A 395 2.33 -8.79 6.18
C LYS A 395 1.95 -7.40 5.67
N GLY A 396 1.75 -6.44 6.56
CA GLY A 396 1.48 -5.05 6.19
C GLY A 396 2.66 -4.36 5.50
N VAL A 397 3.89 -4.68 5.92
CA VAL A 397 5.12 -4.21 5.29
C VAL A 397 5.20 -4.81 3.89
N ALA A 398 5.02 -6.13 3.74
CA ALA A 398 4.97 -6.79 2.43
C ALA A 398 3.91 -6.17 1.50
N ALA A 399 2.68 -5.95 1.99
CA ALA A 399 1.58 -5.35 1.22
C ALA A 399 1.83 -3.89 0.78
N THR A 400 2.82 -3.21 1.37
CA THR A 400 3.21 -1.84 1.03
C THR A 400 4.57 -1.75 0.33
N LEU A 401 5.14 -2.89 -0.08
CA LEU A 401 6.33 -2.98 -0.91
C LEU A 401 5.97 -3.46 -2.33
N PRO A 402 6.76 -3.07 -3.36
CA PRO A 402 6.54 -3.47 -4.75
C PRO A 402 6.97 -4.92 -5.02
N ILE A 403 6.39 -5.87 -4.29
CA ILE A 403 6.66 -7.32 -4.43
C ILE A 403 5.45 -8.11 -4.95
N GLY A 404 4.41 -7.39 -5.39
CA GLY A 404 3.16 -7.96 -5.90
C GLY A 404 2.06 -8.04 -4.84
N VAL A 405 0.85 -8.40 -5.26
CA VAL A 405 -0.26 -8.64 -4.35
C VAL A 405 -0.01 -9.93 -3.54
N SER A 406 -0.54 -9.96 -2.32
CA SER A 406 -0.44 -11.11 -1.39
C SER A 406 -1.80 -11.46 -0.82
#